data_AF-A0AAV9NMX5-F1
#
_entry.id   AF-A0AAV9NMX5-F1
#
_cell.length_a   1.000
_cell.length_b   1.000
_cell.length_c   1.000
_cell.angle_alpha   90.00
_cell.angle_beta   90.00
_cell.angle_gamma   90.00
#
_symmetry.space_group_name_H-M   'P 1'
#
loop_
_entity.id
_entity.type
_entity.pdbx_description
1 polymer ?
#
loop_
_entity_poly.entity_id
_entity_poly.type
_entity_poly.pdbx_seq_one_letter_code
_entity_poly.pdbx_strand_id
1 'polypeptide(L)'
;MSNVRLSQIRAIFSVSDPSREILAEIPISAPALREPGTLDSYPPPPQAASIASDEWAAHEEDSWYFFLSEIALRRITDQVAEVVSKHINAKDQSSRFPSVDLLIPIVAEFERQTETFREHLPPSIKFPDVPQTTSTEWQQFSRGRYYRALELMHRPFLFAALHEPDCSPVIKPLAEKALFNALRYIQHSCISHRHHGTWLQLRNELKAATLLLAATRSTWVNMPYGWEAGVAKSLDTFEYWSLEYPSCKTYANVIRTLADSSLVNDEEEDAAIDYT
;
A
#
# COMPACT_ATOMS: atom_id res chain seq x y z
N MET A 1 -11.14 4.14 -29.51
CA MET A 1 -11.90 4.37 -28.26
C MET A 1 -11.04 4.09 -27.00
N SER A 2 -9.81 4.64 -26.90
CA SER A 2 -8.84 4.27 -25.83
C SER A 2 -8.53 5.35 -24.78
N ASN A 3 -8.97 6.60 -24.97
CA ASN A 3 -8.54 7.72 -24.08
C ASN A 3 -9.25 7.78 -22.71
N VAL A 4 -10.42 7.15 -22.55
CA VAL A 4 -11.18 7.19 -21.29
C VAL A 4 -10.69 6.13 -20.28
N ARG A 5 -9.98 5.08 -20.73
CA ARG A 5 -9.54 3.96 -19.88
C ARG A 5 -8.17 4.18 -19.22
N LEU A 6 -7.23 4.83 -19.91
CA LEU A 6 -5.90 5.15 -19.35
C LEU A 6 -5.97 6.21 -18.25
N SER A 7 -6.89 7.17 -18.33
CA SER A 7 -7.05 8.22 -17.31
C SER A 7 -7.54 7.68 -15.96
N GLN A 8 -8.42 6.66 -15.97
CA GLN A 8 -8.90 6.00 -14.75
C GLN A 8 -7.81 5.17 -14.07
N ILE A 9 -7.03 4.41 -14.85
CA ILE A 9 -5.86 3.68 -14.33
C ILE A 9 -4.85 4.67 -13.76
N ARG A 10 -4.55 5.77 -14.48
CA ARG A 10 -3.60 6.81 -14.04
C ARG A 10 -4.00 7.49 -12.72
N ALA A 11 -5.31 7.70 -12.49
CA ALA A 11 -5.81 8.28 -11.24
C ALA A 11 -5.53 7.39 -10.01
N ILE A 12 -5.53 6.06 -10.16
CA ILE A 12 -5.23 5.11 -9.08
C ILE A 12 -3.78 5.28 -8.59
N PHE A 13 -2.85 5.64 -9.48
CA PHE A 13 -1.43 5.80 -9.16
C PHE A 13 -1.07 7.19 -8.59
N SER A 14 -1.76 8.25 -8.99
CA SER A 14 -1.48 9.63 -8.55
C SER A 14 -1.92 9.94 -7.10
N VAL A 15 -2.89 9.19 -6.56
CA VAL A 15 -3.38 9.35 -5.17
C VAL A 15 -2.45 8.62 -4.19
N SER A 16 -1.25 9.20 -4.01
CA SER A 16 -0.17 8.63 -3.19
C SER A 16 0.37 9.57 -2.11
N ASP A 17 -0.22 10.76 -1.92
CA ASP A 17 0.15 11.68 -0.82
C ASP A 17 -0.82 11.51 0.37
N PRO A 18 -0.41 10.84 1.46
CA PRO A 18 -1.25 10.64 2.63
C PRO A 18 -1.69 11.96 3.28
N SER A 19 -0.88 13.01 3.16
CA SER A 19 -1.17 14.33 3.75
C SER A 19 -2.30 15.02 2.99
N ARG A 20 -2.28 14.97 1.65
CA ARG A 20 -3.38 15.46 0.81
C ARG A 20 -4.67 14.66 0.99
N GLU A 21 -4.56 13.35 1.21
CA GLU A 21 -5.72 12.48 1.46
C GLU A 21 -6.39 12.76 2.81
N ILE A 22 -5.60 13.04 3.86
CA ILE A 22 -6.11 13.44 5.18
C ILE A 22 -6.69 14.86 5.13
N LEU A 23 -6.01 15.79 4.46
CA LEU A 23 -6.46 17.19 4.31
C LEU A 23 -7.71 17.34 3.42
N ALA A 24 -7.98 16.39 2.52
CA ALA A 24 -9.18 16.38 1.70
C ALA A 24 -10.45 16.07 2.51
N GLU A 25 -10.32 15.41 3.67
CA GLU A 25 -11.46 14.93 4.47
C GLU A 25 -11.52 15.52 5.88
N ILE A 26 -10.39 15.98 6.41
CA ILE A 26 -10.32 16.71 7.66
C ILE A 26 -9.91 18.15 7.35
N PRO A 27 -10.74 19.16 7.67
CA PRO A 27 -10.41 20.56 7.44
C PRO A 27 -9.40 21.05 8.48
N ILE A 28 -8.19 20.48 8.44
CA ILE A 28 -7.05 20.96 9.22
C ILE A 28 -6.38 22.02 8.36
N SER A 29 -6.32 23.26 8.85
CA SER A 29 -5.55 24.30 8.18
C SER A 29 -4.10 23.83 8.03
N ALA A 30 -3.59 23.86 6.79
CA ALA A 30 -2.24 23.46 6.41
C ALA A 30 -1.06 24.03 7.24
N PRO A 31 -1.16 25.16 8.00
CA PRO A 31 -0.01 25.65 8.77
C PRO A 31 0.38 24.78 9.96
N ALA A 32 -0.49 23.89 10.47
CA ALA A 32 -0.20 23.12 11.69
C ALA A 32 0.75 21.91 11.47
N LEU A 33 1.06 21.58 10.20
CA LEU A 33 1.88 20.41 9.83
C LEU A 33 3.22 20.79 9.18
N ARG A 34 3.47 22.09 8.96
CA ARG A 34 4.76 22.55 8.44
C ARG A 34 5.65 22.94 9.60
N GLU A 35 6.71 22.16 9.73
CA GLU A 35 7.82 22.29 10.67
C GLU A 35 7.60 21.62 12.04
N PRO A 36 7.68 20.27 12.12
CA PRO A 36 8.47 19.72 13.20
C PRO A 36 9.91 20.20 12.93
N GLY A 37 10.40 21.16 13.74
CA GLY A 37 11.84 21.40 13.85
C GLY A 37 12.53 20.04 13.99
N THR A 38 13.68 19.86 13.34
CA THR A 38 14.42 18.59 13.29
C THR A 38 14.65 18.01 14.68
N LEU A 39 13.70 17.19 15.14
CA LEU A 39 13.88 16.24 16.23
C LEU A 39 14.32 14.93 15.56
N ASP A 40 15.60 14.87 15.21
CA ASP A 40 16.25 13.62 14.81
C ASP A 40 16.30 12.61 15.98
N SER A 41 16.05 13.06 17.21
CA SER A 41 16.03 12.23 18.39
C SER A 41 14.63 11.65 18.66
N TYR A 42 14.58 10.33 18.85
CA TYR A 42 13.41 9.66 19.41
C TYR A 42 13.18 10.10 20.87
N PRO A 43 11.92 10.12 21.36
CA PRO A 43 11.66 10.39 22.76
C PRO A 43 12.38 9.36 23.64
N PRO A 44 12.95 9.75 24.80
CA PRO A 44 13.59 8.81 25.71
C PRO A 44 12.55 7.80 26.26
N PRO A 45 12.99 6.61 26.69
CA PRO A 45 12.10 5.66 27.35
C PRO A 45 11.50 6.29 28.60
N PRO A 46 10.22 5.99 28.92
CA PRO A 46 9.67 6.37 30.21
C PRO A 46 10.58 5.81 31.29
N GLN A 47 11.10 6.68 32.15
CA GLN A 47 11.73 6.22 33.38
C GLN A 47 10.60 5.63 34.19
N ALA A 48 10.46 4.29 34.17
CA ALA A 48 9.47 3.58 34.95
C ALA A 48 9.57 4.10 36.38
N ALA A 49 8.64 4.97 36.78
CA ALA A 49 8.57 5.41 38.15
C ALA A 49 8.35 4.13 38.95
N SER A 50 9.26 3.87 39.89
CA SER A 50 9.40 2.68 40.75
C SER A 50 8.18 2.38 41.65
N ILE A 51 6.97 2.72 41.21
CA ILE A 51 5.71 2.74 41.96
C ILE A 51 4.65 1.85 41.29
N ALA A 52 4.82 1.47 40.02
CA ALA A 52 3.89 0.58 39.32
C ALA A 52 4.25 -0.90 39.52
N SER A 53 3.24 -1.78 39.56
CA SER A 53 3.42 -3.25 39.46
C SER A 53 4.34 -3.58 38.28
N ASP A 54 5.25 -4.55 38.43
CA ASP A 54 6.19 -4.97 37.38
C ASP A 54 5.51 -5.24 36.02
N GLU A 55 4.26 -5.71 36.04
CA GLU A 55 3.45 -5.92 34.82
C GLU A 55 3.04 -4.62 34.12
N TRP A 56 2.67 -3.58 34.86
CA TRP A 56 2.28 -2.30 34.28
C TRP A 56 3.48 -1.59 33.63
N ALA A 57 4.64 -1.65 34.29
CA ALA A 57 5.88 -1.10 33.74
C ALA A 57 6.28 -1.80 32.43
N ALA A 58 6.13 -3.13 32.35
CA ALA A 58 6.38 -3.88 31.13
C ALA A 58 5.41 -3.49 29.99
N HIS A 59 4.12 -3.33 30.28
CA HIS A 59 3.15 -2.87 29.28
C HIS A 59 3.39 -1.45 28.78
N GLU A 60 3.88 -0.56 29.65
CA GLU A 60 4.27 0.80 29.30
C GLU A 60 5.50 0.81 28.38
N GLU A 61 6.51 -0.01 28.71
CA GLU A 61 7.71 -0.19 27.88
C GLU A 61 7.36 -0.75 26.50
N ASP A 62 6.53 -1.78 26.43
CA ASP A 62 6.05 -2.36 25.17
C ASP A 62 5.28 -1.33 24.32
N SER A 63 4.41 -0.54 24.94
CA SER A 63 3.66 0.52 24.26
C SER A 63 4.59 1.60 23.71
N TRP A 64 5.65 1.94 24.45
CA TRP A 64 6.67 2.88 24.00
C TRP A 64 7.47 2.33 22.80
N TYR A 65 7.89 1.06 22.85
CA TYR A 65 8.56 0.40 21.74
C TYR A 65 7.69 0.31 20.48
N PHE A 66 6.41 0.00 20.66
CA PHE A 66 5.42 0.02 19.57
C PHE A 66 5.37 1.41 18.92
N PHE A 67 5.21 2.46 19.73
CA PHE A 67 5.12 3.82 19.22
C PHE A 67 6.38 4.27 18.46
N LEU A 68 7.56 3.97 18.99
CA LEU A 68 8.82 4.26 18.30
C LEU A 68 8.93 3.53 16.97
N SER A 69 8.52 2.26 16.93
CA SER A 69 8.56 1.44 15.73
C SER A 69 7.62 1.97 14.66
N GLU A 70 6.42 2.39 15.05
CA GLU A 70 5.45 3.03 14.14
C GLU A 70 5.98 4.36 13.59
N ILE A 71 6.67 5.18 14.39
CA ILE A 71 7.32 6.42 13.91
C ILE A 71 8.43 6.10 12.91
N ALA A 72 9.31 5.15 13.23
CA ALA A 72 10.42 4.79 12.36
C ALA A 72 9.93 4.31 10.99
N LEU A 73 8.96 3.41 10.97
CA LEU A 73 8.36 2.90 9.73
C LEU A 73 7.58 3.98 8.98
N ARG A 74 6.92 4.89 9.70
CA ARG A 74 6.23 6.03 9.10
C ARG A 74 7.21 6.95 8.38
N ARG A 75 8.37 7.26 8.97
CA ARG A 75 9.42 8.07 8.34
C ARG A 75 9.92 7.46 7.03
N ILE A 76 10.19 6.14 7.03
CA ILE A 76 10.56 5.40 5.81
C ILE A 76 9.45 5.51 4.77
N THR A 77 8.20 5.26 5.17
CA THR A 77 7.04 5.30 4.26
C THR A 77 6.83 6.69 3.66
N ASP A 78 7.03 7.76 4.44
CA ASP A 78 6.87 9.13 3.98
C ASP A 78 7.97 9.52 2.97
N GLN A 79 9.21 9.09 3.20
CA GLN A 79 10.30 9.26 2.22
C GLN A 79 10.02 8.51 0.91
N VAL A 80 9.55 7.27 1.00
CA VAL A 80 9.10 6.49 -0.16
C VAL A 80 7.98 7.22 -0.89
N ALA A 81 6.95 7.69 -0.17
CA ALA A 81 5.82 8.39 -0.75
C ALA A 81 6.26 9.65 -1.51
N GLU A 82 7.21 10.42 -0.96
CA GLU A 82 7.78 11.59 -1.62
C GLU A 82 8.46 11.24 -2.93
N VAL A 83 9.34 10.21 -2.94
CA VAL A 83 10.06 9.76 -4.14
C VAL A 83 9.08 9.24 -5.20
N VAL A 84 8.14 8.38 -4.81
CA VAL A 84 7.13 7.77 -5.68
C VAL A 84 6.20 8.83 -6.27
N SER A 85 5.70 9.74 -5.44
CA SER A 85 4.82 10.84 -5.85
C SER A 85 5.52 11.80 -6.80
N LYS A 86 6.79 12.16 -6.52
CA LYS A 86 7.60 12.96 -7.45
C LYS A 86 7.74 12.27 -8.79
N HIS A 87 8.02 10.96 -8.84
CA HIS A 87 8.16 10.25 -10.10
C HIS A 87 6.84 10.15 -10.89
N ILE A 88 5.75 9.71 -10.24
CA ILE A 88 4.45 9.50 -10.90
C ILE A 88 3.83 10.85 -11.33
N ASN A 89 3.87 11.88 -10.48
CA ASN A 89 3.29 13.18 -10.80
C ASN A 89 4.15 13.98 -11.78
N ALA A 90 5.48 13.82 -11.74
CA ALA A 90 6.33 14.38 -12.77
C ALA A 90 5.83 13.88 -14.13
N LYS A 91 5.64 12.57 -14.31
CA LYS A 91 5.07 11.98 -15.54
C LYS A 91 3.76 12.58 -16.04
N ASP A 92 3.00 13.28 -15.21
CA ASP A 92 1.76 13.97 -15.61
C ASP A 92 1.99 15.32 -16.31
N GLN A 93 3.16 15.94 -16.14
CA GLN A 93 3.40 17.35 -16.49
C GLN A 93 4.36 17.57 -17.69
N SER A 94 5.02 16.55 -18.24
CA SER A 94 5.93 16.68 -19.40
C SER A 94 6.11 15.39 -20.22
N SER A 95 6.65 15.48 -21.44
CA SER A 95 6.81 14.35 -22.37
C SER A 95 8.15 13.60 -22.26
N ARG A 96 9.08 14.03 -21.39
CA ARG A 96 10.43 13.45 -21.33
C ARG A 96 10.90 13.36 -19.87
N PHE A 97 10.70 12.20 -19.26
CA PHE A 97 10.99 11.96 -17.85
C PHE A 97 12.14 10.99 -17.62
N PRO A 98 12.76 11.03 -16.42
CA PRO A 98 13.79 10.07 -16.06
C PRO A 98 13.21 8.66 -16.08
N SER A 99 13.99 7.73 -16.64
CA SER A 99 13.63 6.31 -16.64
C SER A 99 13.28 5.85 -15.23
N VAL A 100 12.27 4.98 -15.11
CA VAL A 100 11.93 4.30 -13.85
C VAL A 100 13.15 3.51 -13.32
N ASP A 101 14.11 3.17 -14.18
CA ASP A 101 15.38 2.52 -13.80
C ASP A 101 16.17 3.31 -12.74
N LEU A 102 16.05 4.64 -12.70
CA LEU A 102 16.71 5.47 -11.69
C LEU A 102 16.19 5.21 -10.27
N LEU A 103 14.99 4.64 -10.14
CA LEU A 103 14.41 4.29 -8.85
C LEU A 103 14.91 2.94 -8.33
N ILE A 104 15.51 2.08 -9.17
CA ILE A 104 15.97 0.75 -8.76
C ILE A 104 16.91 0.80 -7.55
N PRO A 105 18.05 1.55 -7.58
CA PRO A 105 18.94 1.59 -6.42
C PRO A 105 18.30 2.26 -5.19
N ILE A 106 17.37 3.20 -5.40
CA ILE A 106 16.67 3.90 -4.32
C ILE A 106 15.72 2.94 -3.60
N VAL A 107 14.91 2.20 -4.37
CA VAL A 107 13.97 1.22 -3.81
C VAL A 107 14.72 0.08 -3.13
N ALA A 108 15.80 -0.43 -3.73
CA ALA A 108 16.63 -1.47 -3.11
C ALA A 108 17.16 -1.04 -1.72
N GLU A 109 17.54 0.23 -1.56
CA GLU A 109 17.96 0.77 -0.27
C GLU A 109 16.78 0.89 0.72
N PHE A 110 15.60 1.35 0.27
CA PHE A 110 14.40 1.36 1.13
C PHE A 110 13.97 -0.04 1.57
N GLU A 111 14.09 -1.04 0.69
CA GLU A 111 13.84 -2.44 1.05
C GLU A 111 14.79 -2.90 2.15
N ARG A 112 16.09 -2.63 1.99
CA ARG A 112 17.11 -2.96 2.99
C ARG A 112 16.80 -2.30 4.35
N GLN A 113 16.44 -1.02 4.35
CA GLN A 113 16.06 -0.30 5.57
C GLN A 113 14.80 -0.87 6.21
N THR A 114 13.79 -1.19 5.41
CA THR A 114 12.50 -1.72 5.89
C THR A 114 12.65 -3.13 6.46
N GLU A 115 13.49 -3.97 5.86
CA GLU A 115 13.82 -5.30 6.38
C GLU A 115 14.66 -5.20 7.65
N THR A 116 15.70 -4.34 7.65
CA THR A 116 16.52 -4.08 8.85
C THR A 116 15.63 -3.62 10.01
N PHE A 117 14.72 -2.68 9.77
CA PHE A 117 13.73 -2.24 10.76
C PHE A 117 12.96 -3.42 11.35
N ARG A 118 12.43 -4.30 10.50
CA ARG A 118 11.61 -5.45 10.90
C ARG A 118 12.41 -6.48 11.70
N GLU A 119 13.66 -6.74 11.32
CA GLU A 119 14.54 -7.67 12.02
C GLU A 119 14.85 -7.22 13.44
N HIS A 120 14.98 -5.91 13.66
CA HIS A 120 15.33 -5.28 14.93
C HIS A 120 14.12 -4.95 15.82
N LEU A 121 12.91 -5.32 15.41
CA LEU A 121 11.72 -5.15 16.25
C LEU A 121 11.85 -5.94 17.57
N PRO A 122 11.48 -5.33 18.72
CA PRO A 122 11.35 -6.03 19.99
C PRO A 122 10.41 -7.24 19.92
N PRO A 123 10.65 -8.31 20.71
CA PRO A 123 9.86 -9.54 20.65
C PRO A 123 8.35 -9.36 20.79
N SER A 124 7.89 -8.37 21.59
CA SER A 124 6.47 -8.09 21.83
C SER A 124 5.71 -7.61 20.59
N ILE A 125 6.41 -6.96 19.65
CA ILE A 125 5.83 -6.41 18.42
C ILE A 125 6.38 -7.05 17.14
N LYS A 126 7.37 -7.94 17.25
CA LYS A 126 7.96 -8.65 16.12
C LYS A 126 6.93 -9.58 15.48
N PHE A 127 6.87 -9.58 14.15
CA PHE A 127 5.89 -10.34 13.38
C PHE A 127 6.53 -11.18 12.26
N PRO A 128 5.94 -12.35 11.94
CA PRO A 128 6.38 -13.18 10.82
C PRO A 128 6.03 -12.54 9.47
N ASP A 129 6.85 -12.84 8.44
CA ASP A 129 6.64 -12.34 7.08
C ASP A 129 5.64 -13.19 6.31
N VAL A 130 4.47 -13.41 6.91
CA VAL A 130 3.43 -14.24 6.33
C VAL A 130 2.10 -13.55 6.58
N PRO A 131 1.22 -13.40 5.58
CA PRO A 131 -0.08 -12.77 5.75
C PRO A 131 -1.10 -13.72 6.40
N GLN A 132 -0.78 -14.23 7.58
CA GLN A 132 -1.63 -15.09 8.43
C GLN A 132 -2.05 -14.34 9.69
N THR A 133 -3.11 -14.76 10.38
CA THR A 133 -3.54 -14.13 11.64
C THR A 133 -2.36 -14.01 12.63
N THR A 134 -2.13 -12.82 13.17
CA THR A 134 -1.12 -12.60 14.23
C THR A 134 -1.69 -12.89 15.61
N SER A 135 -0.80 -13.09 16.57
CA SER A 135 -1.19 -13.34 17.97
C SER A 135 -1.68 -12.08 18.67
N THR A 136 -1.18 -10.90 18.27
CA THR A 136 -1.52 -9.63 18.90
C THR A 136 -1.93 -8.58 17.87
N GLU A 137 -2.69 -7.59 18.33
CA GLU A 137 -3.10 -6.44 17.54
C GLU A 137 -1.90 -5.59 17.10
N TRP A 138 -0.87 -5.43 17.94
CA TRP A 138 0.35 -4.69 17.57
C TRP A 138 1.10 -5.34 16.41
N GLN A 139 1.26 -6.65 16.44
CA GLN A 139 1.85 -7.40 15.33
C GLN A 139 1.03 -7.24 14.05
N GLN A 140 -0.30 -7.28 14.17
CA GLN A 140 -1.21 -7.08 13.04
C GLN A 140 -1.00 -5.70 12.39
N PHE A 141 -0.95 -4.66 13.22
CA PHE A 141 -0.75 -3.28 12.79
C PHE A 141 0.58 -3.04 12.11
N SER A 142 1.68 -3.35 12.82
CA SER A 142 3.02 -3.07 12.32
C SER A 142 3.29 -3.85 11.04
N ARG A 143 2.75 -5.07 10.91
CA ARG A 143 2.83 -5.84 9.65
C ARG A 143 2.04 -5.20 8.52
N GLY A 144 0.83 -4.71 8.80
CA GLY A 144 0.02 -3.99 7.80
C GLY A 144 0.73 -2.76 7.26
N ARG A 145 1.36 -1.98 8.15
CA ARG A 145 2.21 -0.83 7.76
C ARG A 145 3.42 -1.26 6.95
N TYR A 146 4.07 -2.36 7.34
CA TYR A 146 5.22 -2.91 6.62
C TYR A 146 4.85 -3.33 5.19
N TYR A 147 3.77 -4.10 5.01
CA TYR A 147 3.28 -4.45 3.67
C TYR A 147 2.86 -3.24 2.85
N ARG A 148 2.28 -2.21 3.48
CA ARG A 148 1.94 -0.97 2.79
C ARG A 148 3.18 -0.24 2.27
N ALA A 149 4.26 -0.18 3.07
CA ALA A 149 5.52 0.43 2.65
C ALA A 149 6.14 -0.34 1.46
N LEU A 150 6.19 -1.67 1.55
CA LEU A 150 6.71 -2.53 0.48
C LEU A 150 5.91 -2.38 -0.81
N GLU A 151 4.59 -2.32 -0.74
CA GLU A 151 3.77 -2.10 -1.93
C GLU A 151 4.01 -0.70 -2.52
N LEU A 152 4.07 0.34 -1.67
CA LEU A 152 4.25 1.72 -2.12
C LEU A 152 5.56 1.92 -2.90
N MET A 153 6.67 1.38 -2.40
CA MET A 153 7.99 1.57 -3.01
C MET A 153 8.12 0.88 -4.37
N HIS A 154 7.38 -0.21 -4.60
CA HIS A 154 7.41 -0.94 -5.89
C HIS A 154 6.40 -0.41 -6.91
N ARG A 155 5.43 0.40 -6.47
CA ARG A 155 4.35 0.90 -7.32
C ARG A 155 4.81 1.63 -8.60
N PRO A 156 5.89 2.44 -8.61
CA PRO A 156 6.38 3.06 -9.85
C PRO A 156 6.74 2.06 -10.94
N PHE A 157 7.27 0.89 -10.57
CA PHE A 157 7.65 -0.16 -11.52
C PHE A 157 6.43 -0.79 -12.18
N LEU A 158 5.39 -1.05 -11.39
CA LEU A 158 4.11 -1.49 -11.93
C LEU A 158 3.46 -0.39 -12.80
N PHE A 159 3.57 0.87 -12.41
CA PHE A 159 3.08 1.97 -13.25
C PHE A 159 3.77 1.99 -14.61
N ALA A 160 5.10 1.90 -14.64
CA ALA A 160 5.89 1.84 -15.87
C ALA A 160 5.52 0.63 -16.73
N ALA A 161 5.46 -0.56 -16.12
CA ALA A 161 5.05 -1.81 -16.75
C ALA A 161 3.70 -1.73 -17.49
N LEU A 162 2.75 -0.97 -16.94
CA LEU A 162 1.39 -0.87 -17.49
C LEU A 162 1.23 0.26 -18.51
N HIS A 163 2.13 1.25 -18.54
CA HIS A 163 1.95 2.46 -19.35
C HIS A 163 3.07 2.70 -20.38
N GLU A 164 4.17 1.95 -20.32
CA GLU A 164 5.33 2.11 -21.19
C GLU A 164 5.55 0.85 -22.06
N PRO A 165 5.30 0.93 -23.38
CA PRO A 165 5.53 -0.21 -24.29
C PRO A 165 6.99 -0.67 -24.33
N ASP A 166 7.94 0.24 -24.15
CA ASP A 166 9.39 -0.01 -24.21
C ASP A 166 10.03 -0.17 -22.81
N CYS A 167 9.24 -0.58 -21.81
CA CYS A 167 9.75 -0.73 -20.45
C CYS A 167 10.90 -1.76 -20.40
N SER A 168 11.98 -1.41 -19.71
CA SER A 168 13.15 -2.28 -19.60
C SER A 168 12.78 -3.63 -18.96
N PRO A 169 13.28 -4.77 -19.47
CA PRO A 169 12.99 -6.09 -18.90
C PRO A 169 13.33 -6.24 -17.41
N VAL A 170 14.27 -5.43 -16.91
CA VAL A 170 14.66 -5.39 -15.49
C VAL A 170 13.51 -4.92 -14.57
N ILE A 171 12.52 -4.20 -15.12
CA ILE A 171 11.39 -3.65 -14.38
C ILE A 171 10.30 -4.70 -14.13
N LYS A 172 10.20 -5.73 -14.98
CA LYS A 172 9.21 -6.81 -14.84
C LYS A 172 9.21 -7.46 -13.44
N PRO A 173 10.33 -7.99 -12.91
CA PRO A 173 10.32 -8.60 -11.58
C PRO A 173 9.96 -7.61 -10.46
N LEU A 174 10.29 -6.33 -10.63
CA LEU A 174 9.95 -5.29 -9.65
C LEU A 174 8.45 -4.94 -9.69
N ALA A 175 7.84 -4.95 -10.88
CA ALA A 175 6.41 -4.78 -11.05
C ALA A 175 5.62 -5.96 -10.49
N GLU A 176 6.06 -7.20 -10.74
CA GLU A 176 5.46 -8.41 -10.16
C GLU A 176 5.57 -8.41 -8.62
N LYS A 177 6.69 -7.92 -8.09
CA LYS A 177 6.87 -7.72 -6.65
C LYS A 177 5.89 -6.69 -6.08
N ALA A 178 5.54 -5.64 -6.84
CA ALA A 178 4.48 -4.70 -6.45
C ALA A 178 3.12 -5.41 -6.31
N LEU A 179 2.76 -6.28 -7.26
CA LEU A 179 1.51 -7.06 -7.22
C LEU A 179 1.50 -8.05 -6.06
N PHE A 180 2.62 -8.72 -5.82
CA PHE A 180 2.77 -9.61 -4.68
C PHE A 180 2.58 -8.86 -3.35
N ASN A 181 3.20 -7.69 -3.18
CA ASN A 181 3.03 -6.87 -1.98
C ASN A 181 1.60 -6.32 -1.81
N ALA A 182 0.93 -5.94 -2.92
CA ALA A 182 -0.47 -5.55 -2.91
C ALA A 182 -1.38 -6.70 -2.43
N LEU A 183 -1.15 -7.91 -2.94
CA LEU A 183 -1.89 -9.10 -2.51
C LEU A 183 -1.63 -9.42 -1.03
N ARG A 184 -0.37 -9.36 -0.57
CA ARG A 184 -0.03 -9.55 0.85
C ARG A 184 -0.73 -8.55 1.76
N TYR A 185 -0.83 -7.29 1.32
CA TYR A 185 -1.57 -6.27 2.04
C TYR A 185 -3.06 -6.61 2.14
N ILE A 186 -3.70 -7.13 1.09
CA ILE A 186 -5.10 -7.58 1.20
C ILE A 186 -5.21 -8.82 2.10
N GLN A 187 -4.30 -9.77 1.94
CA GLN A 187 -4.33 -11.03 2.70
C GLN A 187 -4.11 -10.83 4.20
N HIS A 188 -3.29 -9.87 4.60
CA HIS A 188 -3.06 -9.61 6.03
C HIS A 188 -4.30 -9.05 6.73
N SER A 189 -5.16 -8.30 6.05
CA SER A 189 -6.23 -7.54 6.73
C SER A 189 -7.28 -8.46 7.35
N CYS A 190 -7.92 -8.01 8.43
CA CYS A 190 -9.04 -8.73 9.04
C CYS A 190 -10.33 -8.00 8.68
N ILE A 191 -11.29 -8.72 8.07
CA ILE A 191 -12.55 -8.16 7.56
C ILE A 191 -13.27 -7.37 8.64
N SER A 192 -13.37 -7.92 9.86
CA SER A 192 -14.21 -7.37 10.93
C SER A 192 -13.46 -6.57 11.98
N HIS A 193 -12.13 -6.46 11.90
CA HIS A 193 -11.33 -5.83 12.96
C HIS A 193 -11.48 -4.31 12.93
N ARG A 194 -12.02 -3.76 14.02
CA ARG A 194 -12.22 -2.31 14.18
C ARG A 194 -11.01 -1.67 14.84
N HIS A 195 -10.56 -0.56 14.29
CA HIS A 195 -9.56 0.29 14.93
C HIS A 195 -9.54 1.73 14.39
N HIS A 196 -8.75 2.60 15.03
CA HIS A 196 -8.61 4.02 14.69
C HIS A 196 -8.13 4.29 13.25
N GLY A 197 -7.53 3.29 12.60
CA GLY A 197 -7.02 3.35 11.23
C GLY A 197 -7.87 2.62 10.18
N THR A 198 -9.03 2.03 10.56
CA THR A 198 -9.83 1.17 9.67
C THR A 198 -10.20 1.89 8.38
N TRP A 199 -10.63 3.14 8.47
CA TRP A 199 -10.97 3.96 7.29
C TRP A 199 -9.82 4.06 6.28
N LEU A 200 -8.59 4.30 6.74
CA LEU A 200 -7.41 4.39 5.87
C LEU A 200 -7.03 3.01 5.31
N GLN A 201 -7.18 1.95 6.12
CA GLN A 201 -6.96 0.58 5.68
C GLN A 201 -7.87 0.24 4.49
N LEU A 202 -9.17 0.55 4.57
CA LEU A 202 -10.16 0.29 3.51
C LEU A 202 -9.78 0.98 2.19
N ARG A 203 -9.29 2.22 2.25
CA ARG A 203 -8.81 2.93 1.06
C ARG A 203 -7.58 2.28 0.44
N ASN A 204 -6.64 1.83 1.28
CA ASN A 204 -5.46 1.12 0.80
C ASN A 204 -5.82 -0.25 0.21
N GLU A 205 -6.82 -0.95 0.76
CA GLU A 205 -7.33 -2.20 0.18
C GLU A 205 -7.93 -1.95 -1.21
N LEU A 206 -8.68 -0.86 -1.40
CA LEU A 206 -9.19 -0.49 -2.72
C LEU A 206 -8.03 -0.26 -3.70
N LYS A 207 -7.00 0.49 -3.29
CA LYS A 207 -5.83 0.72 -4.14
C LYS A 207 -5.16 -0.60 -4.50
N ALA A 208 -4.92 -1.48 -3.53
CA ALA A 208 -4.30 -2.79 -3.79
C ALA A 208 -5.13 -3.65 -4.76
N ALA A 209 -6.45 -3.74 -4.55
CA ALA A 209 -7.35 -4.53 -5.40
C ALA A 209 -7.42 -3.97 -6.83
N THR A 210 -7.47 -2.64 -6.97
CA THR A 210 -7.48 -2.00 -8.30
C THR A 210 -6.15 -2.13 -9.03
N LEU A 211 -5.00 -2.17 -8.32
CA LEU A 211 -3.70 -2.49 -8.93
C LEU A 211 -3.65 -3.92 -9.47
N LEU A 212 -4.19 -4.89 -8.73
CA LEU A 212 -4.31 -6.27 -9.21
C LEU A 212 -5.18 -6.34 -10.47
N LEU A 213 -6.37 -5.73 -10.46
CA LEU A 213 -7.28 -5.69 -11.61
C LEU A 213 -6.76 -4.89 -12.80
N ALA A 214 -5.90 -3.89 -12.57
CA ALA A 214 -5.24 -3.17 -13.66
C ALA A 214 -4.19 -4.06 -14.34
N ALA A 215 -3.47 -4.88 -13.56
CA ALA A 215 -2.45 -5.77 -14.08
C ALA A 215 -2.99 -6.94 -14.90
N THR A 216 -4.23 -7.39 -14.68
CA THR A 216 -4.86 -8.42 -15.53
C THR A 216 -5.01 -7.98 -16.99
N ARG A 217 -4.94 -6.67 -17.27
CA ARG A 217 -4.99 -6.12 -18.63
C ARG A 217 -3.64 -6.06 -19.33
N SER A 218 -2.58 -6.50 -18.66
CA SER A 218 -1.24 -6.48 -19.21
C SER A 218 -0.73 -7.91 -19.38
N THR A 219 -0.20 -8.19 -20.57
CA THR A 219 0.52 -9.45 -20.84
C THR A 219 1.97 -9.40 -20.36
N TRP A 220 2.42 -8.25 -19.84
CA TRP A 220 3.82 -8.02 -19.50
C TRP A 220 4.19 -8.57 -18.11
N VAL A 221 3.25 -8.54 -17.16
CA VAL A 221 3.44 -9.00 -15.77
C VAL A 221 2.67 -10.29 -15.52
N ASN A 222 3.24 -11.17 -14.69
CA ASN A 222 2.51 -12.35 -14.22
C ASN A 222 1.70 -12.01 -12.97
N MET A 223 0.45 -12.48 -12.92
CA MET A 223 -0.40 -12.31 -11.76
C MET A 223 0.04 -13.22 -10.59
N PRO A 224 0.09 -12.73 -9.34
CA PRO A 224 0.44 -13.55 -8.19
C PRO A 224 -0.65 -14.59 -7.90
N TYR A 225 -0.25 -15.79 -7.49
CA TYR A 225 -1.20 -16.84 -7.11
C TYR A 225 -2.16 -16.38 -6.00
N GLY A 226 -3.45 -16.65 -6.17
CA GLY A 226 -4.49 -16.26 -5.21
C GLY A 226 -4.96 -14.81 -5.31
N TRP A 227 -4.63 -14.08 -6.37
CA TRP A 227 -5.06 -12.69 -6.57
C TRP A 227 -6.59 -12.55 -6.60
N GLU A 228 -7.31 -13.48 -7.24
CA GLU A 228 -8.78 -13.47 -7.32
C GLU A 228 -9.41 -13.57 -5.93
N ALA A 229 -8.92 -14.51 -5.11
CA ALA A 229 -9.36 -14.65 -3.72
C ALA A 229 -9.05 -13.40 -2.90
N GLY A 230 -7.94 -12.71 -3.19
CA GLY A 230 -7.64 -11.40 -2.63
C GLY A 230 -8.70 -10.34 -3.00
N VAL A 231 -9.01 -10.21 -4.29
CA VAL A 231 -10.04 -9.26 -4.76
C VAL A 231 -11.41 -9.57 -4.17
N ALA A 232 -11.80 -10.85 -4.11
CA ALA A 232 -13.04 -11.30 -3.46
C ALA A 232 -13.06 -10.91 -1.98
N LYS A 233 -11.97 -11.15 -1.25
CA LYS A 233 -11.84 -10.73 0.15
C LYS A 233 -12.03 -9.22 0.32
N SER A 234 -11.50 -8.39 -0.57
CA SER A 234 -11.72 -6.94 -0.51
C SER A 234 -13.19 -6.56 -0.71
N LEU A 235 -13.93 -7.27 -1.57
CA LEU A 235 -15.38 -7.08 -1.71
C LEU A 235 -16.11 -7.42 -0.42
N ASP A 236 -15.79 -8.55 0.21
CA ASP A 236 -16.36 -8.96 1.49
C ASP A 236 -16.07 -7.93 2.60
N THR A 237 -14.82 -7.41 2.65
CA THR A 237 -14.44 -6.33 3.56
C THR A 237 -15.32 -5.09 3.34
N PHE A 238 -15.49 -4.65 2.09
CA PHE A 238 -16.30 -3.46 1.80
C PHE A 238 -17.78 -3.65 2.07
N GLU A 239 -18.31 -4.84 1.83
CA GLU A 239 -19.69 -5.17 2.19
C GLU A 239 -19.90 -5.07 3.70
N TYR A 240 -19.03 -5.71 4.48
CA TYR A 240 -19.07 -5.68 5.95
C TYR A 240 -19.06 -4.25 6.50
N TRP A 241 -18.17 -3.40 6.00
CA TRP A 241 -18.00 -2.02 6.47
C TRP A 241 -18.97 -1.00 5.86
N SER A 242 -19.81 -1.39 4.91
CA SER A 242 -20.63 -0.47 4.11
C SER A 242 -21.68 0.33 4.89
N LEU A 243 -22.08 -0.16 6.06
CA LEU A 243 -23.03 0.54 6.94
C LEU A 243 -22.37 1.71 7.68
N GLU A 244 -21.11 1.54 8.11
CA GLU A 244 -20.38 2.54 8.88
C GLU A 244 -19.57 3.48 7.99
N TYR A 245 -19.08 2.95 6.87
CA TYR A 245 -18.32 3.69 5.88
C TYR A 245 -19.04 3.59 4.54
N PRO A 246 -20.04 4.47 4.26
CA PRO A 246 -20.83 4.42 3.04
C PRO A 246 -20.00 4.42 1.74
N SER A 247 -18.80 5.02 1.76
CA SER A 247 -17.82 4.99 0.66
C SER A 247 -17.44 3.58 0.21
N CYS A 248 -17.54 2.57 1.09
CA CYS A 248 -17.26 1.18 0.73
C CYS A 248 -18.20 0.65 -0.36
N LYS A 249 -19.44 1.16 -0.45
CA LYS A 249 -20.34 0.83 -1.56
C LYS A 249 -19.75 1.28 -2.90
N THR A 250 -19.20 2.50 -2.93
CA THR A 250 -18.50 3.03 -4.10
C THR A 250 -17.24 2.21 -4.40
N TYR A 251 -16.47 1.84 -3.38
CA TYR A 251 -15.25 1.04 -3.54
C TYR A 251 -15.55 -0.34 -4.16
N ALA A 252 -16.59 -1.02 -3.65
CA ALA A 252 -17.04 -2.29 -4.20
C ALA A 252 -17.54 -2.14 -5.65
N ASN A 253 -18.25 -1.07 -5.97
CA ASN A 253 -18.70 -0.81 -7.34
C ASN A 253 -17.54 -0.57 -8.31
N VAL A 254 -16.48 0.13 -7.87
CA VAL A 254 -15.26 0.32 -8.67
C VAL A 254 -14.60 -1.03 -8.97
N ILE A 255 -14.45 -1.90 -7.96
CA ILE A 255 -13.88 -3.25 -8.15
C ILE A 255 -14.71 -4.05 -9.16
N ARG A 256 -16.04 -4.12 -8.98
CA ARG A 256 -16.93 -4.88 -9.88
C ARG A 256 -16.83 -4.37 -11.32
N THR A 257 -16.91 -3.06 -11.51
CA THR A 257 -16.82 -2.43 -12.84
C THR A 257 -15.50 -2.78 -13.55
N LEU A 258 -14.38 -2.77 -12.82
CA LEU A 258 -13.07 -3.09 -13.36
C LEU A 258 -12.92 -4.58 -13.70
N ALA A 259 -13.52 -5.45 -12.91
CA ALA A 259 -13.53 -6.90 -13.11
C ALA A 259 -14.41 -7.31 -14.31
N ASP A 260 -15.62 -6.77 -14.42
CA ASP A 260 -16.53 -7.04 -15.55
C ASP A 260 -15.91 -6.57 -16.88
N SER A 261 -15.25 -5.41 -16.85
CA SER A 261 -14.53 -4.88 -18.01
C SER A 261 -13.29 -5.71 -18.39
N SER A 262 -12.84 -6.66 -17.55
CA SER A 262 -11.75 -7.58 -17.89
C SER A 262 -12.31 -8.81 -18.63
N LEU A 263 -13.45 -9.35 -18.18
CA LEU A 263 -14.08 -10.54 -18.78
C LEU A 263 -14.55 -10.31 -20.23
N VAL A 264 -15.05 -9.11 -20.55
CA VAL A 264 -15.49 -8.78 -21.92
C VAL A 264 -14.35 -8.82 -22.94
N ASN A 265 -13.11 -8.51 -22.50
CA ASN A 265 -11.96 -8.58 -23.41
C ASN A 265 -11.56 -10.03 -23.70
N ASP A 266 -11.66 -10.94 -22.72
CA ASP A 266 -11.32 -12.35 -22.89
C ASP A 266 -12.31 -13.03 -23.86
N GLU A 267 -13.62 -12.69 -23.79
CA GLU A 267 -14.64 -13.21 -24.72
C GLU A 267 -14.47 -12.69 -26.17
N GLU A 268 -14.03 -11.44 -26.37
CA GLU A 268 -13.74 -10.91 -27.71
C GLU A 268 -12.45 -11.51 -28.33
N GLU A 269 -11.44 -11.81 -27.50
CA GLU A 269 -10.19 -12.43 -27.94
C GLU A 269 -10.40 -13.92 -28.28
N ASP A 270 -11.19 -14.66 -27.48
CA ASP A 270 -11.57 -16.04 -27.77
C ASP A 270 -12.49 -16.15 -29.01
N ALA A 271 -13.40 -15.20 -29.22
CA ALA A 271 -14.25 -15.16 -30.41
C ALA A 271 -13.49 -14.83 -31.71
N ALA A 272 -12.33 -14.17 -31.61
CA ALA A 272 -11.47 -13.88 -32.75
C ALA A 272 -10.59 -15.07 -33.17
N ILE A 273 -10.38 -16.05 -32.27
CA ILE A 273 -9.57 -17.24 -32.53
C ILE A 273 -10.39 -18.34 -33.24
N ASP A 274 -11.72 -18.31 -33.16
CA ASP A 274 -12.61 -19.32 -33.77
C ASP A 274 -12.92 -19.10 -35.26
N TYR A 275 -12.22 -18.17 -35.92
CA TYR A 275 -12.28 -17.94 -37.37
C TYR A 275 -10.88 -18.00 -38.02
N THR A 276 -10.23 -19.16 -37.94
CA THR A 276 -9.13 -19.55 -38.87
C THR A 276 -9.04 -21.06 -39.00
#